data_AF-A0A962CYI9-F1
#
_entry.id   AF-A0A962CYI9-F1
#
_cell.length_a   1.000
_cell.length_b   1.000
_cell.length_c   1.000
_cell.angle_alpha   90.00
_cell.angle_beta   90.00
_cell.angle_gamma   90.00
#
_symmetry.space_group_name_H-M   'P 1'
#
loop_
_entity.id
_entity.type
_entity.pdbx_description
1 polymer ?
#
loop_
_entity_poly.entity_id
_entity_poly.type
_entity_poly.pdbx_seq_one_letter_code
_entity_poly.pdbx_strand_id
1 'polypeptide(L)'
;MKKIISICALIYGSVSAKTPITVEASEPEKITTDGMIETVSREDVELDEDTKVNLQTELPDLELPLLEFDERTTNKSANANSQNSQTVEKKESTTATTNTPKIVIAEDVFTYKDLIRNDKVVISESGNQYVYRLANNVITQYKLDGNLNLKSSGLRKKDDKSYYVIDNKKLFSQNSEANSEEIADVVGLSKDILEKRRSVERSRNGGNKIETEIKLSDLKSDDEIYIFGDVLLVERIGGDPVVEEKFWLMGNPNFELKKYRKISNAKYKVR
;
A
#
# COMPACT_ATOMS: atom_id res chain seq x y z
N MET A 1 40.61 -28.41 57.01
CA MET A 1 39.53 -27.59 57.60
C MET A 1 40.10 -26.25 58.04
N LYS A 2 39.71 -25.16 57.38
CA LYS A 2 39.82 -23.77 57.86
C LYS A 2 38.81 -22.94 57.06
N LYS A 3 37.78 -22.43 57.75
CA LYS A 3 36.77 -21.48 57.24
C LYS A 3 37.36 -20.07 57.30
N ILE A 4 37.27 -19.30 56.21
CA ILE A 4 37.43 -17.84 56.18
C ILE A 4 36.46 -17.35 55.08
N ILE A 5 35.25 -16.96 55.45
CA ILE A 5 34.75 -15.59 55.63
C ILE A 5 34.72 -14.79 54.31
N SER A 6 33.49 -14.58 53.87
CA SER A 6 32.98 -13.65 52.87
C SER A 6 33.46 -12.22 53.08
N ILE A 7 34.00 -11.59 52.03
CA ILE A 7 34.01 -10.13 51.85
C ILE A 7 33.73 -9.83 50.37
N CYS A 8 32.50 -9.39 50.09
CA CYS A 8 32.15 -8.72 48.84
C CYS A 8 32.80 -7.33 48.85
N ALA A 9 33.72 -7.08 47.93
CA ALA A 9 34.18 -5.72 47.62
C ALA A 9 33.34 -5.16 46.46
N LEU A 10 32.45 -4.24 46.82
CA LEU A 10 31.76 -3.32 45.91
C LEU A 10 32.79 -2.37 45.28
N ILE A 11 32.97 -2.44 43.96
CA ILE A 11 33.60 -1.36 43.20
C ILE A 11 32.48 -0.47 42.65
N TYR A 12 32.33 0.69 43.27
CA TYR A 12 31.54 1.82 42.79
C TYR A 12 32.18 2.37 41.51
N GLY A 13 31.57 2.09 40.37
CA GLY A 13 31.77 2.88 39.15
C GLY A 13 30.77 4.03 39.15
N SER A 14 31.27 5.26 39.32
CA SER A 14 30.50 6.50 39.29
C SER A 14 29.93 6.73 37.88
N VAL A 15 28.64 6.46 37.68
CA VAL A 15 27.89 6.99 36.53
C VAL A 15 27.27 8.31 36.97
N SER A 16 27.73 9.39 36.34
CA SER A 16 27.20 10.74 36.47
C SER A 16 25.69 10.72 36.26
N ALA A 17 24.95 11.08 37.30
CA ALA A 17 23.51 11.23 37.28
C ALA A 17 23.15 12.40 36.36
N LYS A 18 22.69 12.08 35.15
CA LYS A 18 21.96 13.02 34.31
C LYS A 18 20.61 13.25 35.01
N THR A 19 20.40 14.48 35.47
CA THR A 19 19.17 14.94 36.11
C THR A 19 17.94 14.57 35.29
N PRO A 20 16.86 14.04 35.91
CA PRO A 20 15.60 13.87 35.23
C PRO A 20 15.00 15.25 34.91
N ILE A 21 14.67 15.47 33.65
CA ILE A 21 13.83 16.60 33.25
C ILE A 21 12.41 16.27 33.73
N THR A 22 12.02 16.85 34.86
CA THR A 22 10.63 16.94 35.28
C THR A 22 9.93 17.89 34.31
N VAL A 23 9.09 17.34 33.44
CA VAL A 23 8.10 18.14 32.71
C VAL A 23 6.90 18.26 33.64
N GLU A 24 6.81 19.38 34.35
CA GLU A 24 5.55 19.77 34.97
C GLU A 24 4.53 19.97 33.85
N ALA A 25 3.52 19.11 33.84
CA ALA A 25 2.33 19.31 33.02
C ALA A 25 1.56 20.48 33.64
N SER A 26 1.77 21.69 33.11
CA SER A 26 0.89 22.81 33.36
C SER A 26 -0.49 22.51 32.77
N GLU A 27 -1.53 22.62 33.58
CA GLU A 27 -2.92 22.47 33.18
C GLU A 27 -3.26 23.37 31.97
N PRO A 28 -4.15 22.94 31.06
CA PRO A 28 -4.56 23.79 29.95
C PRO A 28 -5.38 24.97 30.48
N GLU A 29 -4.89 26.18 30.25
CA GLU A 29 -5.63 27.41 30.48
C GLU A 29 -6.95 27.37 29.68
N LYS A 30 -8.07 27.53 30.39
CA LYS A 30 -9.34 27.87 29.76
C LYS A 30 -9.22 29.26 29.15
N ILE A 31 -9.04 29.31 27.84
CA ILE A 31 -9.24 30.55 27.07
C ILE A 31 -10.75 30.79 27.02
N THR A 32 -11.24 31.65 27.91
CA THR A 32 -12.55 32.29 27.81
C THR A 32 -12.48 33.30 26.67
N THR A 33 -13.00 32.95 25.50
CA THR A 33 -13.30 33.94 24.45
C THR A 33 -14.59 34.67 24.80
N ASP A 34 -14.56 35.44 25.88
CA ASP A 34 -15.56 36.48 26.14
C ASP A 34 -15.07 37.77 25.48
N GLY A 35 -15.74 38.13 24.38
CA GLY A 35 -15.56 39.43 23.72
C GLY A 35 -14.84 39.36 22.38
N MET A 36 -15.60 39.04 21.32
CA MET A 36 -15.53 39.57 19.94
C MET A 36 -16.10 38.53 18.97
N ILE A 37 -17.39 38.25 19.10
CA ILE A 37 -18.20 37.79 17.96
C ILE A 37 -19.02 39.00 17.58
N GLU A 38 -18.52 39.80 16.64
CA GLU A 38 -19.41 40.64 15.85
C GLU A 38 -20.32 39.69 15.09
N THR A 39 -21.58 39.66 15.52
CA THR A 39 -22.67 39.03 14.80
C THR A 39 -22.82 39.74 13.47
N VAL A 40 -22.24 39.18 12.41
CA VAL A 40 -22.68 39.51 11.05
C VAL A 40 -24.08 38.93 10.91
N SER A 41 -25.09 39.80 10.97
CA SER A 41 -26.48 39.44 10.72
C SER A 41 -26.59 38.77 9.35
N ARG A 42 -27.30 37.64 9.29
CA ARG A 42 -27.56 36.86 8.07
C ARG A 42 -28.59 37.52 7.13
N GLU A 43 -28.84 38.80 7.30
CA GLU A 43 -29.92 39.54 6.63
C GLU A 43 -29.42 40.38 5.44
N ASP A 44 -28.10 40.49 5.23
CA ASP A 44 -27.49 41.32 4.18
C ASP A 44 -26.80 40.52 3.04
N VAL A 45 -27.10 39.23 2.87
CA VAL A 45 -26.67 38.49 1.68
C VAL A 45 -27.84 38.42 0.70
N GLU A 46 -28.03 39.50 -0.06
CA GLU A 46 -28.79 39.45 -1.31
C GLU A 46 -28.03 38.51 -2.27
N LEU A 47 -28.52 37.29 -2.43
CA LEU A 47 -28.12 36.39 -3.50
C LEU A 47 -28.86 36.82 -4.75
N ASP A 48 -28.17 37.51 -5.67
CA ASP A 48 -28.64 37.67 -7.04
C ASP A 48 -28.85 36.28 -7.67
N GLU A 49 -30.11 35.88 -7.84
CA GLU A 49 -30.52 34.55 -8.36
C GLU A 49 -30.17 34.31 -9.85
N ASP A 50 -29.44 35.21 -10.51
CA ASP A 50 -29.17 35.15 -11.95
C ASP A 50 -27.75 34.74 -12.36
N THR A 51 -26.86 34.41 -11.42
CA THR A 51 -25.57 33.80 -11.80
C THR A 51 -25.70 32.29 -12.01
N LYS A 52 -26.32 31.92 -13.14
CA LYS A 52 -26.14 30.59 -13.74
C LYS A 52 -24.64 30.38 -14.01
N VAL A 53 -23.97 29.68 -13.11
CA VAL A 53 -22.62 29.17 -13.36
C VAL A 53 -22.73 28.15 -14.50
N ASN A 54 -22.45 28.62 -15.72
CA ASN A 54 -22.42 27.77 -16.91
C ASN A 54 -21.17 26.87 -16.84
N LEU A 55 -21.32 25.67 -16.27
CA LEU A 55 -20.31 24.61 -16.24
C LEU A 55 -20.31 23.77 -17.54
N GLN A 56 -20.63 24.37 -18.69
CA GLN A 56 -20.31 23.77 -19.99
C GLN A 56 -18.84 24.06 -20.32
N THR A 57 -17.94 23.41 -19.60
CA THR A 57 -16.60 23.15 -20.15
C THR A 57 -16.69 21.82 -20.89
N GLU A 58 -17.05 21.90 -22.17
CA GLU A 58 -16.90 20.77 -23.09
C GLU A 58 -15.43 20.34 -23.06
N LEU A 59 -15.19 19.17 -22.47
CA LEU A 59 -13.89 18.51 -22.54
C LEU A 59 -13.61 18.20 -24.02
N PRO A 60 -12.44 18.56 -24.56
CA PRO A 60 -12.11 18.23 -25.94
C PRO A 60 -12.10 16.71 -26.11
N ASP A 61 -12.85 16.23 -27.10
CA ASP A 61 -12.92 14.81 -27.44
C ASP A 61 -11.57 14.39 -28.04
N LEU A 62 -10.79 13.64 -27.27
CA LEU A 62 -9.52 13.07 -27.71
C LEU A 62 -9.79 11.75 -28.44
N GLU A 63 -10.09 11.86 -29.73
CA GLU A 63 -10.05 10.76 -30.68
C GLU A 63 -8.57 10.36 -30.91
N LEU A 64 -8.20 9.18 -30.43
CA LEU A 64 -6.92 8.56 -30.80
C LEU A 64 -7.14 7.70 -32.04
N PRO A 65 -6.27 7.77 -33.06
CA PRO A 65 -6.42 6.98 -34.28
C PRO A 65 -6.35 5.47 -33.97
N LEU A 66 -7.17 4.68 -34.67
CA LEU A 66 -7.06 3.23 -34.72
C LEU A 66 -5.64 2.85 -35.20
N LEU A 67 -4.90 2.10 -34.40
CA LEU A 67 -3.63 1.52 -34.79
C LEU A 67 -3.88 0.27 -35.64
N GLU A 68 -3.65 0.38 -36.94
CA GLU A 68 -3.43 -0.78 -37.81
C GLU A 68 -2.01 -1.30 -37.58
N PHE A 69 -1.89 -2.54 -37.10
CA PHE A 69 -0.60 -3.21 -36.96
C PHE A 69 -0.24 -3.84 -38.31
N ASP A 70 0.74 -3.25 -39.00
CA ASP A 70 1.34 -3.83 -40.20
C ASP A 70 2.24 -4.99 -39.75
N GLU A 71 1.71 -6.21 -39.82
CA GLU A 71 2.47 -7.44 -39.55
C GLU A 71 3.53 -7.63 -40.64
N ARG A 72 4.77 -7.19 -40.37
CA ARG A 72 5.93 -7.61 -41.18
C ARG A 72 6.99 -8.28 -40.34
N THR A 73 6.94 -9.59 -40.50
CA THR A 73 7.96 -10.62 -40.28
C THR A 73 9.40 -10.15 -40.51
N THR A 74 10.23 -10.52 -39.53
CA THR A 74 11.68 -10.82 -39.59
C THR A 74 12.37 -10.83 -40.97
N ASN A 75 13.49 -10.10 -41.11
CA ASN A 75 14.77 -10.68 -41.56
C ASN A 75 15.97 -9.70 -41.42
N LYS A 76 16.95 -10.17 -40.64
CA LYS A 76 18.42 -10.09 -40.74
C LYS A 76 19.08 -9.12 -41.75
N SER A 77 20.07 -8.38 -41.21
CA SER A 77 21.43 -8.09 -41.73
C SER A 77 21.76 -6.70 -42.31
N ALA A 78 22.74 -6.07 -41.63
CA ALA A 78 23.98 -5.47 -42.15
C ALA A 78 23.98 -4.11 -42.90
N ASN A 79 24.62 -3.15 -42.22
CA ASN A 79 25.83 -2.40 -42.65
C ASN A 79 25.71 -1.03 -43.37
N ALA A 80 26.59 -0.13 -42.89
CA ALA A 80 27.27 1.00 -43.53
C ALA A 80 26.49 2.23 -44.05
N ASN A 81 26.54 3.28 -43.22
CA ASN A 81 27.29 4.56 -43.40
C ASN A 81 27.11 5.45 -44.65
N SER A 82 27.11 6.76 -44.33
CA SER A 82 27.52 7.94 -45.11
C SER A 82 26.49 8.80 -45.88
N GLN A 83 26.28 9.99 -45.29
CA GLN A 83 26.41 11.35 -45.87
C GLN A 83 25.43 11.74 -47.00
N ASN A 84 24.42 12.57 -46.74
CA ASN A 84 24.46 14.04 -46.57
C ASN A 84 24.84 14.82 -47.84
N SER A 85 23.88 15.46 -48.51
CA SER A 85 23.78 16.95 -48.60
C SER A 85 22.69 17.42 -49.57
N GLN A 86 21.89 18.33 -49.02
CA GLN A 86 20.86 19.25 -49.50
C GLN A 86 21.01 19.90 -50.90
N THR A 87 19.88 20.31 -51.50
CA THR A 87 19.55 21.71 -51.95
C THR A 87 18.03 21.77 -52.28
N VAL A 88 17.17 22.42 -51.47
CA VAL A 88 16.46 23.73 -51.64
C VAL A 88 15.65 23.81 -52.97
N GLU A 89 14.32 24.01 -53.05
CA GLU A 89 13.50 25.10 -52.48
C GLU A 89 11.97 24.83 -52.56
N LYS A 90 11.29 25.04 -51.43
CA LYS A 90 10.01 25.77 -51.24
C LYS A 90 8.79 25.41 -52.11
N LYS A 91 7.94 24.54 -51.56
CA LYS A 91 6.48 24.72 -51.58
C LYS A 91 5.99 24.82 -50.15
N GLU A 92 5.32 25.91 -49.83
CA GLU A 92 4.59 26.08 -48.58
C GLU A 92 3.64 24.89 -48.39
N SER A 93 3.96 24.06 -47.41
CA SER A 93 3.00 23.20 -46.76
C SER A 93 3.22 23.46 -45.28
N THR A 94 2.23 24.08 -44.65
CA THR A 94 2.06 24.14 -43.21
C THR A 94 1.92 22.70 -42.70
N THR A 95 3.05 22.00 -42.57
CA THR A 95 3.12 20.75 -41.83
C THR A 95 2.90 21.11 -40.37
N ALA A 96 1.67 20.94 -39.91
CA ALA A 96 1.41 20.74 -38.51
C ALA A 96 2.37 19.64 -38.05
N THR A 97 3.37 20.00 -37.25
CA THR A 97 4.22 19.03 -36.58
C THR A 97 3.30 18.24 -35.67
N THR A 98 2.80 17.10 -36.14
CA THR A 98 2.11 16.13 -35.32
C THR A 98 3.13 15.65 -34.32
N ASN A 99 3.17 16.30 -33.16
CA ASN A 99 3.96 15.93 -32.01
C ASN A 99 3.39 14.62 -31.46
N THR A 100 3.56 13.52 -32.21
CA THR A 100 3.09 12.20 -31.80
C THR A 100 3.84 11.82 -30.53
N PRO A 101 3.13 11.53 -29.44
CA PRO A 101 3.77 11.21 -28.18
C PRO A 101 4.60 9.94 -28.32
N LYS A 102 5.81 9.94 -27.77
CA LYS A 102 6.68 8.76 -27.76
C LYS A 102 6.14 7.75 -26.73
N ILE A 103 6.03 6.48 -27.10
CA ILE A 103 5.64 5.41 -26.16
C ILE A 103 6.91 4.77 -25.58
N VAL A 104 6.92 4.58 -24.25
CA VAL A 104 7.99 3.89 -23.50
C VAL A 104 7.36 2.81 -22.64
N ILE A 105 7.94 1.61 -22.62
CA ILE A 105 7.50 0.51 -21.76
C ILE A 105 8.36 0.53 -20.50
N ALA A 106 7.74 0.58 -19.33
CA ALA A 106 8.42 0.47 -18.05
C ALA A 106 8.52 -1.01 -17.62
N GLU A 107 9.67 -1.37 -17.05
CA GLU A 107 9.93 -2.71 -16.50
C GLU A 107 9.67 -2.79 -14.99
N ASP A 108 9.46 -1.66 -14.33
CA ASP A 108 9.25 -1.59 -12.89
C ASP A 108 7.94 -2.24 -12.46
N VAL A 109 7.94 -2.81 -11.26
CA VAL A 109 6.73 -3.31 -10.60
C VAL A 109 5.80 -2.13 -10.34
N PHE A 110 4.61 -2.16 -10.95
CA PHE A 110 3.64 -1.09 -10.87
C PHE A 110 2.33 -1.61 -10.30
N THR A 111 1.86 -1.05 -9.19
CA THR A 111 0.67 -1.54 -8.48
C THR A 111 -0.44 -0.51 -8.47
N TYR A 112 -1.63 -0.89 -7.96
CA TYR A 112 -2.74 0.06 -7.82
C TYR A 112 -2.44 1.23 -6.87
N LYS A 113 -1.39 1.13 -6.05
CA LYS A 113 -0.95 2.21 -5.15
C LYS A 113 -0.20 3.31 -5.88
N ASP A 114 0.37 2.98 -7.04
CA ASP A 114 1.17 3.88 -7.87
C ASP A 114 0.33 4.65 -8.88
N LEU A 115 -0.96 4.32 -8.96
CA LEU A 115 -1.94 5.00 -9.80
C LEU A 115 -2.17 6.43 -9.31
N ILE A 116 -2.10 7.36 -10.25
CA ILE A 116 -2.41 8.77 -10.03
C ILE A 116 -3.61 9.19 -10.86
N ARG A 117 -4.19 10.32 -10.49
CA ARG A 117 -5.30 10.92 -11.23
C ARG A 117 -4.91 11.12 -12.70
N ASN A 118 -5.86 10.81 -13.59
CA ASN A 118 -5.76 10.85 -15.05
C ASN A 118 -4.93 9.75 -15.71
N ASP A 119 -4.37 8.80 -14.94
CA ASP A 119 -3.83 7.58 -15.55
C ASP A 119 -4.95 6.84 -16.31
N LYS A 120 -4.62 6.31 -17.49
CA LYS A 120 -5.53 5.46 -18.26
C LYS A 120 -5.20 4.00 -18.00
N VAL A 121 -6.16 3.25 -17.49
CA VAL A 121 -6.05 1.79 -17.31
C VAL A 121 -6.72 1.11 -18.50
N VAL A 122 -6.08 0.11 -19.10
CA VAL A 122 -6.61 -0.69 -20.21
C VAL A 122 -6.49 -2.18 -19.87
N ILE A 123 -7.54 -2.93 -20.15
CA ILE A 123 -7.62 -4.37 -19.95
C ILE A 123 -7.44 -5.05 -21.30
N SER A 124 -6.43 -5.91 -21.42
CA SER A 124 -6.22 -6.71 -22.63
C SER A 124 -7.21 -7.86 -22.71
N GLU A 125 -7.29 -8.51 -23.87
CA GLU A 125 -8.16 -9.68 -24.08
C GLU A 125 -7.78 -10.87 -23.20
N SER A 126 -6.50 -10.98 -22.88
CA SER A 126 -5.96 -11.96 -21.93
C SER A 126 -6.22 -11.61 -20.46
N GLY A 127 -6.93 -10.51 -20.17
CA GLY A 127 -7.20 -10.03 -18.81
C GLY A 127 -6.04 -9.31 -18.13
N ASN A 128 -4.92 -9.06 -18.83
CA ASN A 128 -3.82 -8.27 -18.27
C ASN A 128 -4.22 -6.79 -18.19
N GLN A 129 -3.76 -6.11 -17.16
CA GLN A 129 -4.07 -4.71 -16.92
C GLN A 129 -2.83 -3.86 -17.20
N TYR A 130 -2.99 -2.81 -18.00
CA TYR A 130 -1.93 -1.89 -18.38
C TYR A 130 -2.31 -0.46 -18.02
N VAL A 131 -1.32 0.31 -17.57
CA VAL A 131 -1.49 1.71 -17.21
C VAL A 131 -0.71 2.56 -18.20
N TYR A 132 -1.36 3.56 -18.76
CA TYR A 132 -0.75 4.54 -19.65
C TYR A 132 -0.76 5.90 -18.96
N ARG A 133 0.45 6.43 -18.74
CA ARG A 133 0.66 7.75 -18.13
C ARG A 133 1.27 8.69 -19.15
N LEU A 134 0.63 9.82 -19.38
CA LEU A 134 1.16 10.89 -20.22
C LEU A 134 1.95 11.87 -19.35
N ALA A 135 3.25 12.02 -19.60
CA ALA A 135 4.10 13.03 -18.99
C ALA A 135 5.08 13.58 -20.03
N ASN A 136 5.19 14.91 -20.15
CA ASN A 136 6.14 15.56 -21.06
C ASN A 136 6.08 15.06 -22.51
N ASN A 137 4.87 14.84 -23.05
CA ASN A 137 4.64 14.26 -24.38
C ASN A 137 5.22 12.83 -24.57
N VAL A 138 5.46 12.12 -23.48
CA VAL A 138 5.83 10.71 -23.45
C VAL A 138 4.71 9.94 -22.79
N ILE A 139 4.27 8.86 -23.43
CA ILE A 139 3.34 7.90 -22.85
C ILE A 139 4.16 6.74 -22.29
N THR A 140 4.17 6.60 -20.97
CA THR A 140 4.77 5.42 -20.33
C THR A 140 3.69 4.38 -20.11
N GLN A 141 3.91 3.17 -20.62
CA GLN A 141 3.09 2.00 -20.38
C GLN A 141 3.70 1.17 -19.24
N TYR A 142 2.88 0.87 -18.24
CA TYR A 142 3.21 -0.04 -17.14
C TYR A 142 2.31 -1.27 -17.21
N LYS A 143 2.84 -2.43 -16.83
CA LYS A 143 2.02 -3.60 -16.53
C LYS A 143 1.58 -3.50 -15.07
N LEU A 144 0.28 -3.49 -14.81
CA LEU A 144 -0.25 -3.45 -13.46
C LEU A 144 -0.13 -4.83 -12.81
N ASP A 145 0.53 -4.88 -11.66
CA ASP A 145 0.61 -6.04 -10.80
C ASP A 145 -0.50 -5.99 -9.73
N GLY A 146 -1.24 -7.09 -9.64
CA GLY A 146 -2.43 -7.24 -8.79
C GLY A 146 -3.76 -6.89 -9.47
N ASN A 147 -4.85 -7.18 -8.75
CA ASN A 147 -6.22 -6.93 -9.19
C ASN A 147 -6.67 -5.51 -8.86
N LEU A 148 -7.26 -4.84 -9.85
CA LEU A 148 -7.95 -3.56 -9.69
C LEU A 148 -9.46 -3.79 -9.55
N ASN A 149 -10.08 -3.21 -8.52
CA ASN A 149 -11.54 -3.17 -8.41
C ASN A 149 -12.11 -2.22 -9.47
N LEU A 150 -12.49 -2.77 -10.62
CA LEU A 150 -13.06 -2.01 -11.74
C LEU A 150 -14.40 -1.34 -11.42
N LYS A 151 -15.05 -1.72 -10.32
CA LYS A 151 -16.28 -1.10 -9.81
C LYS A 151 -15.99 0.07 -8.87
N SER A 152 -14.71 0.39 -8.62
CA SER A 152 -14.34 1.48 -7.73
C SER A 152 -14.84 2.82 -8.24
N SER A 153 -15.40 3.61 -7.33
CA SER A 153 -15.77 5.01 -7.56
C SER A 153 -14.56 5.93 -7.82
N GLY A 154 -13.33 5.42 -7.61
CA GLY A 154 -12.09 6.09 -8.00
C GLY A 154 -11.76 5.95 -9.49
N LEU A 155 -12.52 5.15 -10.24
CA LEU A 155 -12.39 4.95 -11.67
C LEU A 155 -13.61 5.52 -12.41
N ARG A 156 -13.35 6.06 -13.60
CA ARG A 156 -14.38 6.41 -14.58
C ARG A 156 -14.19 5.55 -15.82
N LYS A 157 -15.19 4.73 -16.15
CA LYS A 157 -15.19 3.94 -17.39
C LYS A 157 -15.17 4.89 -18.61
N LYS A 158 -14.28 4.64 -19.57
CA LYS A 158 -14.24 5.32 -20.87
C LYS A 158 -14.92 4.46 -21.94
N ASP A 159 -14.51 3.19 -22.02
CA ASP A 159 -15.06 2.18 -22.92
C ASP A 159 -15.08 0.82 -22.20
N ASP A 160 -15.42 -0.26 -22.91
CA ASP A 160 -15.54 -1.59 -22.30
C ASP A 160 -14.25 -2.16 -21.71
N LYS A 161 -13.10 -1.67 -22.16
CA LYS A 161 -11.79 -2.17 -21.73
C LYS A 161 -10.93 -1.08 -21.13
N SER A 162 -11.39 0.17 -21.04
CA SER A 162 -10.56 1.28 -20.57
C SER A 162 -11.25 2.20 -19.57
N TYR A 163 -10.44 2.66 -18.62
CA TYR A 163 -10.84 3.42 -17.45
C TYR A 163 -9.87 4.57 -17.23
N TYR A 164 -10.34 5.66 -16.65
CA TYR A 164 -9.51 6.74 -16.13
C TYR A 164 -9.56 6.77 -14.61
N VAL A 165 -8.41 6.98 -13.97
CA VAL A 165 -8.35 7.23 -12.54
C VAL A 165 -8.84 8.65 -12.27
N ILE A 166 -9.94 8.79 -11.53
CA ILE A 166 -10.51 10.09 -11.15
C ILE A 166 -10.20 10.46 -9.70
N ASP A 167 -10.08 9.47 -8.81
CA ASP A 167 -9.75 9.65 -7.40
C ASP A 167 -8.92 8.46 -6.90
N ASN A 168 -7.61 8.69 -6.73
CA ASN A 168 -6.68 7.66 -6.29
C ASN A 168 -6.87 7.26 -4.82
N LYS A 169 -7.39 8.15 -3.97
CA LYS A 169 -7.62 7.83 -2.54
C LYS A 169 -8.77 6.83 -2.40
N LYS A 170 -9.88 7.08 -3.10
CA LYS A 170 -11.03 6.15 -3.14
C LYS A 170 -10.68 4.82 -3.79
N LEU A 171 -9.87 4.86 -4.85
CA LEU A 171 -9.38 3.65 -5.51
C LEU A 171 -8.55 2.80 -4.55
N PHE A 172 -7.64 3.42 -3.82
CA PHE A 172 -6.80 2.73 -2.85
C PHE A 172 -7.62 2.09 -1.72
N SER A 173 -8.57 2.83 -1.12
CA SER A 173 -9.39 2.29 -0.03
C SER A 173 -10.25 1.12 -0.50
N GLN A 174 -10.93 1.27 -1.64
CA GLN A 174 -11.84 0.24 -2.16
C GLN A 174 -11.10 -0.98 -2.71
N ASN A 175 -9.89 -0.82 -3.25
CA ASN A 175 -9.05 -1.98 -3.59
C ASN A 175 -8.51 -2.68 -2.36
N SER A 176 -8.16 -1.94 -1.31
CA SER A 176 -7.72 -2.56 -0.06
C SER A 176 -8.83 -3.38 0.61
N GLU A 177 -10.08 -2.92 0.50
CA GLU A 177 -11.27 -3.62 0.96
C GLU A 177 -11.59 -4.83 0.07
N ALA A 178 -11.64 -4.66 -1.25
CA ALA A 178 -11.91 -5.75 -2.18
C ALA A 178 -10.86 -6.87 -2.09
N ASN A 179 -9.58 -6.52 -1.99
CA ASN A 179 -8.52 -7.51 -1.80
C ASN A 179 -8.57 -8.14 -0.40
N SER A 180 -9.15 -7.47 0.60
CA SER A 180 -9.39 -8.09 1.92
C SER A 180 -10.57 -9.08 1.89
N GLU A 181 -11.59 -8.82 1.08
CA GLU A 181 -12.74 -9.72 0.90
C GLU A 181 -12.38 -10.92 0.03
N GLU A 182 -11.58 -10.75 -1.02
CA GLU A 182 -11.10 -11.86 -1.86
C GLU A 182 -10.18 -12.81 -1.07
N ILE A 183 -9.33 -12.27 -0.17
CA ILE A 183 -8.52 -13.10 0.73
C ILE A 183 -9.39 -13.78 1.82
N ALA A 184 -10.47 -13.14 2.28
CA ALA A 184 -11.40 -13.74 3.23
C ALA A 184 -12.11 -14.97 2.65
N ASP A 185 -12.48 -14.91 1.38
CA ASP A 185 -13.16 -16.02 0.67
C ASP A 185 -12.19 -17.17 0.34
N VAL A 186 -10.93 -16.86 -0.02
CA VAL A 186 -9.91 -17.88 -0.31
C VAL A 186 -9.38 -18.59 0.94
N VAL A 187 -9.36 -17.93 2.09
CA VAL A 187 -8.82 -18.49 3.36
C VAL A 187 -9.94 -18.90 4.33
N GLY A 188 -11.21 -18.63 4.01
CA GLY A 188 -12.36 -18.96 4.87
C GLY A 188 -12.34 -18.25 6.23
N LEU A 189 -11.60 -17.15 6.36
CA LEU A 189 -11.48 -16.37 7.59
C LEU A 189 -12.36 -15.13 7.51
N SER A 190 -13.04 -14.79 8.60
CA SER A 190 -13.83 -13.56 8.66
C SER A 190 -12.92 -12.31 8.54
N LYS A 191 -13.48 -11.22 8.01
CA LYS A 191 -12.81 -9.92 7.90
C LYS A 191 -12.20 -9.47 9.24
N ASP A 192 -12.93 -9.68 10.34
CA ASP A 192 -12.49 -9.36 11.70
C ASP A 192 -11.21 -10.11 12.10
N ILE A 193 -11.11 -11.40 11.75
CA ILE A 193 -9.91 -12.20 12.02
C ILE A 193 -8.71 -11.69 11.21
N LEU A 194 -8.93 -11.33 9.94
CA LEU A 194 -7.88 -10.77 9.09
C LEU A 194 -7.35 -9.43 9.63
N GLU A 195 -8.24 -8.56 10.09
CA GLU A 195 -7.84 -7.28 10.69
C GLU A 195 -7.06 -7.48 12.00
N LYS A 196 -7.47 -8.45 12.83
CA LYS A 196 -6.72 -8.83 14.05
C LYS A 196 -5.34 -9.40 13.71
N ARG A 197 -5.24 -10.31 12.74
CA ARG A 197 -3.94 -10.83 12.27
C ARG A 197 -3.01 -9.69 11.85
N ARG A 198 -3.51 -8.73 11.05
CA ARG A 198 -2.74 -7.53 10.65
C ARG A 198 -2.30 -6.68 11.84
N SER A 199 -3.15 -6.52 12.85
CA SER A 199 -2.80 -5.80 14.08
C SER A 199 -1.67 -6.49 14.86
N VAL A 200 -1.74 -7.81 14.95
CA VAL A 200 -0.69 -8.64 15.57
C VAL A 200 0.61 -8.56 14.77
N GLU A 201 0.57 -8.62 13.43
CA GLU A 201 1.76 -8.49 12.57
C GLU A 201 2.47 -7.14 12.77
N ARG A 202 1.74 -6.04 12.89
CA ARG A 202 2.32 -4.71 13.19
C ARG A 202 3.03 -4.67 14.54
N SER A 203 2.46 -5.32 15.56
CA SER A 203 3.00 -5.26 16.93
C SER A 203 4.07 -6.32 17.22
N ARG A 204 4.06 -7.47 16.52
CA ARG A 204 4.93 -8.63 16.81
C ARG A 204 5.87 -9.01 15.68
N ASN A 205 5.59 -8.59 14.45
CA ASN A 205 6.41 -8.94 13.28
C ASN A 205 6.89 -7.71 12.50
N GLY A 206 6.92 -6.53 13.15
CA GLY A 206 7.36 -5.28 12.53
C GLY A 206 6.49 -4.84 11.35
N GLY A 207 5.25 -5.32 11.25
CA GLY A 207 4.36 -5.08 10.11
C GLY A 207 4.54 -6.06 8.94
N ASN A 208 5.50 -6.99 9.03
CA ASN A 208 5.67 -8.02 8.01
C ASN A 208 4.58 -9.08 8.14
N LYS A 209 4.06 -9.52 6.99
CA LYS A 209 3.03 -10.56 6.91
C LYS A 209 3.58 -11.90 7.40
N ILE A 210 2.79 -12.63 8.18
CA ILE A 210 3.05 -14.02 8.57
C ILE A 210 2.22 -14.90 7.64
N GLU A 211 2.88 -15.59 6.72
CA GLU A 211 2.20 -16.40 5.70
C GLU A 211 2.04 -17.86 6.10
N THR A 212 2.80 -18.29 7.09
CA THR A 212 2.85 -19.68 7.53
C THR A 212 1.82 -19.95 8.61
N GLU A 213 1.09 -21.05 8.43
CA GLU A 213 0.17 -21.59 9.41
C GLU A 213 0.73 -22.90 9.96
N ILE A 214 0.45 -23.20 11.24
CA ILE A 214 0.90 -24.41 11.92
C ILE A 214 -0.29 -25.10 12.57
N LYS A 215 -0.36 -26.43 12.47
CA LYS A 215 -1.42 -27.21 13.12
C LYS A 215 -1.06 -27.54 14.56
N LEU A 216 -2.07 -27.83 15.39
CA LEU A 216 -1.88 -28.29 16.77
C LEU A 216 -1.00 -29.54 16.90
N SER A 217 -0.96 -30.40 15.88
CA SER A 217 -0.11 -31.61 15.85
C SER A 217 1.37 -31.30 15.65
N ASP A 218 1.69 -30.13 15.08
CA ASP A 218 3.03 -29.78 14.61
C ASP A 218 3.75 -28.83 15.59
N LEU A 219 3.09 -28.51 16.71
CA LEU A 219 3.66 -27.81 17.84
C LEU A 219 4.78 -28.66 18.45
N LYS A 220 5.93 -28.03 18.69
CA LYS A 220 7.12 -28.62 19.28
C LYS A 220 7.28 -28.18 20.72
N SER A 221 8.07 -28.94 21.49
CA SER A 221 8.51 -28.51 22.81
C SER A 221 9.14 -27.13 22.72
N ASP A 222 8.88 -26.31 23.74
CA ASP A 222 9.36 -24.95 23.89
C ASP A 222 8.77 -23.90 22.94
N ASP A 223 7.84 -24.26 22.04
CA ASP A 223 7.05 -23.29 21.29
C ASP A 223 6.26 -22.38 22.25
N GLU A 224 6.22 -21.08 21.96
CA GLU A 224 5.46 -20.10 22.72
C GLU A 224 4.20 -19.70 21.96
N ILE A 225 3.04 -19.83 22.61
CA ILE A 225 1.72 -19.54 22.03
C ILE A 225 1.18 -18.27 22.67
N TYR A 226 0.82 -17.29 21.86
CA TYR A 226 0.19 -16.03 22.26
C TYR A 226 -1.26 -15.98 21.85
N ILE A 227 -2.12 -15.48 22.75
CA ILE A 227 -3.57 -15.41 22.56
C ILE A 227 -3.99 -13.97 22.35
N PHE A 228 -4.61 -13.69 21.20
CA PHE A 228 -5.17 -12.40 20.82
C PHE A 228 -6.65 -12.55 20.46
N GLY A 229 -7.45 -12.94 21.46
CA GLY A 229 -8.86 -13.28 21.27
C GLY A 229 -9.02 -14.60 20.53
N ASP A 230 -9.52 -14.54 19.31
CA ASP A 230 -9.72 -15.63 18.35
C ASP A 230 -8.50 -15.92 17.47
N VAL A 231 -7.44 -15.09 17.56
CA VAL A 231 -6.19 -15.28 16.84
C VAL A 231 -5.12 -15.82 17.77
N LEU A 232 -4.42 -16.86 17.31
CA LEU A 232 -3.34 -17.52 18.05
C LEU A 232 -2.04 -17.44 17.23
N LEU A 233 -0.99 -16.91 17.85
CA LEU A 233 0.35 -16.77 17.25
C LEU A 233 1.31 -17.73 17.94
N VAL A 234 2.12 -18.46 17.16
CA VAL A 234 3.22 -19.27 17.68
C VAL A 234 4.54 -18.60 17.35
N GLU A 235 5.38 -18.39 18.37
CA GLU A 235 6.78 -18.01 18.23
C GLU A 235 7.63 -19.25 18.52
N ARG A 236 8.51 -19.61 17.57
CA ARG A 236 9.45 -20.72 17.67
C ARG A 236 10.87 -20.21 17.49
N ILE A 237 11.74 -20.61 18.39
CA ILE A 237 13.18 -20.37 18.23
C ILE A 237 13.75 -21.57 17.46
N GLY A 238 14.15 -21.35 16.21
CA GLY A 238 14.63 -22.39 15.30
C GLY A 238 16.07 -22.15 14.83
N GLY A 239 16.77 -23.25 14.51
CA GLY A 239 18.00 -23.23 13.70
C GLY A 239 19.30 -22.78 14.37
N ASP A 240 20.38 -22.94 13.60
CA ASP A 240 21.66 -22.25 13.72
C ASP A 240 21.97 -21.60 12.35
N PRO A 241 22.02 -20.26 12.22
CA PRO A 241 21.89 -19.29 13.30
C PRO A 241 20.49 -19.30 13.93
N VAL A 242 20.41 -18.82 15.17
CA VAL A 242 19.15 -18.72 15.90
C VAL A 242 18.22 -17.73 15.19
N VAL A 243 17.14 -18.24 14.60
CA VAL A 243 16.09 -17.47 13.92
C VAL A 243 14.79 -17.62 14.69
N GLU A 244 14.10 -16.49 14.90
CA GLU A 244 12.76 -16.48 15.45
C GLU A 244 11.75 -16.65 14.31
N GLU A 245 11.08 -17.82 14.27
CA GLU A 245 10.03 -18.13 13.32
C GLU A 245 8.65 -17.84 13.94
N LYS A 246 7.73 -17.32 13.12
CA LYS A 246 6.37 -16.98 13.55
C LYS A 246 5.35 -17.69 12.69
N PHE A 247 4.29 -18.22 13.31
CA PHE A 247 3.24 -19.00 12.63
C PHE A 247 1.86 -18.66 13.18
N TRP A 248 0.83 -18.70 12.34
CA TRP A 248 -0.56 -18.71 12.82
C TRP A 248 -0.96 -20.11 13.28
N LEU A 249 -1.42 -20.27 14.52
CA LEU A 249 -1.88 -21.57 15.01
C LEU A 249 -3.29 -21.86 14.50
N MET A 250 -3.44 -23.00 13.84
CA MET A 250 -4.71 -23.51 13.33
C MET A 250 -5.34 -24.46 14.36
N GLY A 251 -6.57 -24.13 14.77
CA GLY A 251 -7.35 -24.89 15.74
C GLY A 251 -7.33 -24.29 17.14
N ASN A 252 -8.16 -24.84 18.04
CA ASN A 252 -8.30 -24.35 19.41
C ASN A 252 -7.60 -25.31 20.39
N PRO A 253 -6.41 -24.96 20.93
CA PRO A 253 -5.73 -25.78 21.92
C PRO A 253 -6.51 -25.83 23.24
N ASN A 254 -6.61 -27.02 23.83
CA ASN A 254 -7.07 -27.14 25.20
C ASN A 254 -5.91 -26.83 26.17
N PHE A 255 -5.83 -25.58 26.62
CA PHE A 255 -4.77 -25.09 27.52
C PHE A 255 -4.79 -25.67 28.93
N GLU A 256 -5.81 -26.44 29.32
CA GLU A 256 -5.85 -27.15 30.60
C GLU A 256 -5.01 -28.44 30.57
N LEU A 257 -4.61 -28.91 29.38
CA LEU A 257 -3.76 -30.07 29.25
C LEU A 257 -2.35 -29.81 29.78
N LYS A 258 -1.77 -30.82 30.45
CA LYS A 258 -0.41 -30.73 31.06
C LYS A 258 0.72 -30.40 30.08
N LYS A 259 0.50 -30.61 28.77
CA LYS A 259 1.43 -30.26 27.69
C LYS A 259 1.59 -28.76 27.48
N TYR A 260 0.72 -27.94 28.07
CA TYR A 260 0.86 -26.48 28.06
C TYR A 260 1.24 -25.97 29.45
N ARG A 261 2.23 -25.10 29.50
CA ARG A 261 2.61 -24.34 30.69
C ARG A 261 2.15 -22.91 30.52
N LYS A 262 1.22 -22.47 31.35
CA LYS A 262 0.83 -21.05 31.40
C LYS A 262 2.02 -20.20 31.84
N ILE A 263 2.36 -19.18 31.04
CA ILE A 263 3.35 -18.15 31.38
C ILE A 263 2.61 -16.90 31.88
N SER A 264 1.58 -16.47 31.15
CA SER A 264 0.72 -15.35 31.52
C SER A 264 -0.71 -15.60 31.06
N ASN A 265 -1.62 -14.63 31.26
CA ASN A 265 -3.01 -14.77 30.78
C ASN A 265 -3.13 -14.88 29.26
N ALA A 266 -2.18 -14.32 28.52
CA ALA A 266 -2.18 -14.33 27.05
C ALA A 266 -1.00 -15.12 26.47
N LYS A 267 -0.26 -15.89 27.28
CA LYS A 267 0.94 -16.61 26.84
C LYS A 267 1.07 -17.99 27.48
N TYR A 268 1.30 -18.99 26.65
CA TYR A 268 1.55 -20.38 27.03
C TYR A 268 2.83 -20.89 26.38
N LYS A 269 3.47 -21.89 26.98
CA LYS A 269 4.61 -22.61 26.40
C LYS A 269 4.29 -24.09 26.29
N VAL A 270 4.64 -24.70 25.17
CA VAL A 270 4.50 -26.14 24.96
C VAL A 270 5.62 -26.87 25.73
N ARG A 271 5.26 -27.97 26.40
CA ARG A 271 6.16 -28.85 27.14
C ARG A 271 6.40 -30.17 26.41
#